data_AF-A0A4Y3W832-F1
#
_entry.id   AF-A0A4Y3W832-F1
#
_cell.length_a   1.000
_cell.length_b   1.000
_cell.length_c   1.000
_cell.angle_alpha   90.00
_cell.angle_beta   90.00
_cell.angle_gamma   90.00
#
_symmetry.space_group_name_H-M   'P 1'
#
loop_
_entity.id
_entity.type
_entity.pdbx_description
1 polymer ?
#
loop_
_entity_poly.entity_id
_entity_poly.type
_entity_poly.pdbx_seq_one_letter_code
_entity_poly.pdbx_strand_id
1 'polypeptide(L)'
;MTRKKQKKVGRLAMRHEGSFWNAYYALSDTMDGAILLGSIQMRFVAHEKRKNQFMTLMQEAVSDMLTDITGERPTWPDGPTVAPPHERAGHS
;
A
#
# COMPACT_ATOMS: atom_id res chain seq x y z
N MET A 1 -23.24 -5.49 -21.80
CA MET A 1 -22.45 -5.99 -20.65
C MET A 1 -22.14 -4.82 -19.74
N THR A 2 -22.82 -4.72 -18.60
CA THR A 2 -22.66 -3.60 -17.67
C THR A 2 -21.32 -3.78 -16.94
N ARG A 3 -20.36 -2.85 -17.13
CA ARG A 3 -19.10 -2.81 -16.37
C ARG A 3 -19.45 -2.80 -14.89
N LYS A 4 -19.20 -3.90 -14.15
CA LYS A 4 -19.17 -3.87 -12.68
C LYS A 4 -18.19 -2.75 -12.31
N LYS A 5 -18.68 -1.65 -11.71
CA LYS A 5 -17.81 -0.63 -11.11
C LYS A 5 -16.95 -1.39 -10.10
N GLN A 6 -15.66 -1.58 -10.39
CA GLN A 6 -14.72 -2.09 -9.40
C GLN A 6 -14.76 -1.12 -8.22
N LYS A 7 -15.34 -1.55 -7.10
CA LYS A 7 -15.28 -0.78 -5.86
C LYS A 7 -13.82 -0.79 -5.44
N LYS A 8 -13.16 0.37 -5.47
CA LYS A 8 -11.82 0.50 -4.89
C LYS A 8 -11.97 0.29 -3.38
N VAL A 9 -11.60 -0.89 -2.90
CA VAL A 9 -11.76 -1.27 -1.49
C VAL A 9 -10.77 -0.50 -0.60
N GLY A 10 -9.64 -0.06 -1.18
CA GLY A 10 -8.64 0.78 -0.55
C GLY A 10 -7.39 0.91 -1.43
N ARG A 11 -6.28 1.35 -0.84
CA ARG A 11 -4.96 1.44 -1.48
C ARG A 11 -3.84 1.06 -0.51
N LEU A 12 -2.71 0.67 -1.08
CA LEU A 12 -1.44 0.56 -0.36
C LEU A 12 -0.75 1.93 -0.38
N ALA A 13 -0.52 2.53 0.78
CA ALA A 13 0.14 3.82 0.95
C ALA A 13 1.52 3.63 1.60
N MET A 14 2.57 4.10 0.93
CA MET A 14 3.95 3.99 1.40
C MET A 14 4.43 5.34 1.96
N ARG A 15 4.93 5.38 3.20
CA ARG A 15 5.40 6.62 3.87
C ARG A 15 6.80 6.45 4.45
N HIS A 16 7.62 7.50 4.34
CA HIS A 16 8.86 7.59 5.12
C HIS A 16 8.56 8.25 6.46
N GLU A 17 8.94 7.59 7.55
CA GLU A 17 8.77 8.08 8.91
C GLU A 17 10.05 7.77 9.71
N GLY A 18 10.83 8.82 9.99
CA GLY A 18 12.17 8.68 10.57
C GLY A 18 13.08 7.80 9.71
N SER A 19 13.61 6.72 10.30
CA SER A 19 14.49 5.76 9.59
C SER A 19 13.74 4.62 8.89
N PHE A 20 12.41 4.66 8.86
CA PHE A 20 11.57 3.57 8.36
C PHE A 20 10.79 3.95 7.11
N TRP A 21 10.55 2.94 6.28
CA TRP A 21 9.56 2.96 5.22
C TRP A 21 8.38 2.10 5.63
N ASN A 22 7.24 2.74 5.84
CA ASN A 22 6.04 2.13 6.39
C ASN A 22 5.03 1.91 5.26
N ALA A 23 4.42 0.72 5.25
CA ALA A 23 3.36 0.33 4.36
C ALA A 23 2.03 0.32 5.13
N TYR A 24 1.07 1.11 4.66
CA TYR A 24 -0.26 1.20 5.23
C TYR A 24 -1.31 0.73 4.24
N TYR A 25 -2.32 0.02 4.74
CA TYR A 25 -3.59 -0.11 4.03
C TYR A 25 -4.49 1.07 4.43
N ALA A 26 -5.01 1.79 3.45
CA ALA A 26 -5.87 2.94 3.68
C ALA A 26 -7.06 2.92 2.73
N LEU A 27 -8.12 3.67 3.06
CA LEU A 27 -9.20 3.92 2.12
C LEU A 27 -8.68 4.76 0.94
N SER A 28 -9.39 4.72 -0.19
CA SER A 28 -8.90 5.25 -1.47
C SER A 28 -8.59 6.76 -1.45
N ASP A 29 -9.25 7.47 -0.55
CA ASP A 29 -9.42 8.91 -0.50
C ASP A 29 -9.01 9.51 0.86
N THR A 30 -8.62 8.69 1.85
CA THR A 30 -8.18 9.16 3.16
C THR A 30 -7.19 8.20 3.83
N MET A 31 -6.31 8.75 4.68
CA MET A 31 -5.43 8.01 5.59
C MET A 31 -6.07 7.79 6.97
N ASP A 32 -7.28 8.29 7.21
CA ASP A 32 -8.01 8.05 8.46
C ASP A 32 -8.32 6.56 8.62
N GLY A 33 -8.05 6.03 9.81
CA GLY A 33 -8.12 4.60 10.08
C GLY A 33 -7.12 3.73 9.31
N ALA A 34 -6.05 4.31 8.73
CA ALA A 34 -5.05 3.53 8.01
C ALA A 34 -4.37 2.49 8.93
N ILE A 35 -4.23 1.27 8.43
CA ILE A 35 -3.69 0.14 9.16
C ILE A 35 -2.24 -0.07 8.74
N LEU A 36 -1.31 -0.04 9.71
CA LEU A 36 0.09 -0.38 9.45
C LEU A 36 0.20 -1.88 9.14
N LEU A 37 0.67 -2.22 7.95
CA LEU A 37 0.88 -3.59 7.50
C LEU A 37 2.32 -4.06 7.76
N GLY A 38 3.27 -3.14 7.60
CA GLY A 38 4.68 -3.46 7.73
C GLY A 38 5.54 -2.21 7.78
N SER A 39 6.70 -2.36 8.42
CA SER A 39 7.72 -1.33 8.52
C SER A 39 9.07 -1.95 8.20
N ILE A 40 9.87 -1.28 7.39
CA ILE A 40 11.22 -1.71 7.06
C ILE A 40 12.20 -0.56 7.19
N GLN A 41 13.36 -0.85 7.80
CA GLN A 41 14.45 0.10 7.90
C GLN A 41 14.91 0.54 6.51
N MET A 42 15.03 1.86 6.30
CA MET A 42 15.39 2.47 5.02
C MET A 42 16.70 1.93 4.45
N ARG A 43 17.68 1.61 5.32
CA ARG A 43 18.96 1.01 4.91
C ARG A 43 18.81 -0.33 4.17
N PHE A 44 17.75 -1.09 4.43
CA PHE A 44 17.53 -2.37 3.77
C PHE A 44 16.88 -2.20 2.40
N VAL A 45 16.11 -1.13 2.22
CA VAL A 45 15.41 -0.80 0.99
C VAL A 45 16.06 0.38 0.25
N ALA A 46 17.37 0.60 0.44
CA ALA A 46 18.11 1.60 -0.34
C ALA A 46 18.15 1.27 -1.84
N HIS A 47 18.08 -0.02 -2.19
CA HIS A 47 18.05 -0.50 -3.58
C HIS A 47 16.62 -0.73 -4.07
N GLU A 48 16.31 -0.31 -5.29
CA GLU A 48 14.97 -0.42 -5.90
C GLU A 48 14.43 -1.86 -5.91
N LYS A 49 15.28 -2.86 -6.18
CA LYS A 49 14.87 -4.27 -6.14
C LYS A 49 14.23 -4.64 -4.80
N ARG A 50 14.84 -4.23 -3.68
CA ARG A 50 14.33 -4.53 -2.35
C ARG A 50 13.11 -3.68 -1.99
N LYS A 51 13.04 -2.43 -2.47
CA LYS A 51 11.81 -1.63 -2.36
C LYS A 51 10.63 -2.33 -3.01
N ASN A 52 10.83 -2.81 -4.24
CA ASN A 52 9.79 -3.49 -5.01
C ASN A 52 9.38 -4.80 -4.35
N GLN A 53 10.35 -5.60 -3.88
CA GLN A 53 10.06 -6.83 -3.13
C GLN A 53 9.21 -6.57 -1.87
N PHE A 54 9.54 -5.51 -1.12
CA PHE A 54 8.75 -5.14 0.06
C PHE A 54 7.33 -4.69 -0.33
N MET A 55 7.18 -3.83 -1.34
CA MET A 55 5.86 -3.41 -1.83
C MET A 55 5.02 -4.60 -2.32
N THR A 56 5.61 -5.51 -3.09
CA THR A 56 4.93 -6.72 -3.59
C THR A 56 4.43 -7.58 -2.44
N LEU A 57 5.25 -7.82 -1.42
CA LEU A 57 4.84 -8.58 -0.24
C LEU A 57 3.65 -7.92 0.49
N MET A 58 3.68 -6.60 0.65
CA MET A 58 2.57 -5.88 1.31
C MET A 58 1.28 -5.92 0.47
N GLN A 59 1.41 -5.82 -0.85
CA GLN A 59 0.30 -5.94 -1.79
C GLN A 59 -0.32 -7.35 -1.75
N GLU A 60 0.50 -8.40 -1.67
CA GLU A 60 0.05 -9.78 -1.50
C GLU A 60 -0.67 -9.96 -0.16
N ALA A 61 -0.10 -9.47 0.94
CA ALA A 61 -0.72 -9.55 2.26
C ALA A 61 -2.11 -8.89 2.32
N VAL A 62 -2.27 -7.71 1.71
CA VAL A 62 -3.59 -7.06 1.60
C VAL A 62 -4.53 -7.87 0.70
N SER A 63 -4.01 -8.45 -0.37
CA SER A 63 -4.83 -9.26 -1.28
C SER A 63 -5.38 -10.50 -0.58
N ASP A 64 -4.56 -11.17 0.22
CA ASP A 64 -4.96 -12.36 0.97
C ASP A 64 -5.99 -11.98 2.04
N MET A 65 -5.74 -10.92 2.83
CA MET A 65 -6.70 -10.40 3.82
C MET A 65 -8.06 -10.03 3.20
N LEU A 66 -8.06 -9.33 2.06
CA LEU A 66 -9.30 -8.97 1.37
C LEU A 66 -10.01 -10.19 0.78
N THR A 67 -9.25 -11.18 0.30
CA THR A 67 -9.81 -12.45 -0.18
C THR A 67 -10.50 -13.21 0.95
N ASP A 68 -9.88 -13.28 2.14
CA ASP A 68 -10.46 -13.95 3.31
C ASP A 68 -11.77 -13.30 3.77
N ILE A 69 -11.85 -11.97 3.71
CA ILE A 69 -13.03 -11.21 4.15
C ILE A 69 -14.16 -11.23 3.11
N THR A 70 -13.81 -11.13 1.82
CA THR A 70 -14.79 -10.88 0.74
C THR A 70 -15.05 -12.07 -0.17
N GLY A 71 -14.19 -13.08 -0.13
CA GLY A 71 -14.18 -14.20 -1.08
C GLY A 71 -13.64 -13.84 -2.48
N GLU A 72 -13.29 -12.58 -2.74
CA GLU A 72 -12.78 -12.11 -4.03
C GLU A 72 -11.35 -11.58 -3.90
N ARG A 73 -10.43 -12.04 -4.76
CA ARG A 73 -9.06 -11.51 -4.79
C ARG A 73 -9.03 -10.14 -5.49
N PRO A 74 -8.55 -9.07 -4.83
CA PRO A 74 -8.51 -7.76 -5.44
C PRO A 74 -7.50 -7.71 -6.58
N THR A 75 -7.84 -6.96 -7.63
CA THR A 75 -6.89 -6.61 -8.68
C THR A 75 -6.26 -5.25 -8.37
N TRP A 76 -4.99 -5.10 -8.71
CA TRP A 76 -4.24 -3.86 -8.51
C TRP A 76 -3.90 -3.21 -9.86
N PRO A 77 -4.89 -2.61 -10.54
CA PRO A 77 -4.74 -2.15 -11.93
C PRO A 77 -3.67 -1.08 -12.09
N ASP A 78 -3.45 -0.26 -11.06
CA ASP A 78 -2.51 0.86 -11.06
C ASP A 78 -1.14 0.50 -10.42
N GLY A 79 -0.96 -0.76 -9.99
CA GLY A 79 0.22 -1.21 -9.23
C GLY A 79 0.43 -0.46 -7.91
N PRO A 80 1.63 -0.56 -7.29
CA PRO A 80 1.99 0.28 -6.15
C PRO A 80 1.99 1.75 -6.57
N THR A 81 1.02 2.52 -6.08
CA THR A 81 0.92 3.94 -6.42
C THR A 81 1.81 4.73 -5.47
N VAL A 82 2.70 5.57 -6.02
CA VAL A 82 3.50 6.47 -5.20
C VAL A 82 2.55 7.41 -4.46
N ALA A 83 2.75 7.56 -3.15
CA ALA A 83 1.94 8.47 -2.35
C ALA A 83 1.88 9.87 -3.02
N PRO A 84 0.70 10.51 -3.07
CA PRO A 84 0.54 11.87 -3.57
C PRO A 84 1.58 12.81 -2.94
N PRO A 85 2.06 13.84 -3.68
CA PRO A 85 3.13 14.72 -3.20
C PRO A 85 2.88 15.33 -1.81
N HIS A 86 1.62 15.63 -1.46
CA HIS A 86 1.24 16.17 -0.15
C HIS A 86 1.31 15.16 1.00
N GLU A 87 1.36 13.86 0.72
CA GLU A 87 1.56 12.79 1.72
C GLU A 87 3.04 12.43 1.91
N ARG A 88 3.93 12.95 1.05
CA ARG A 88 5.39 12.79 1.15
C ARG A 88 6.02 13.70 2.20
N ALA A 89 5.21 14.55 2.85
CA ALA A 89 5.65 15.46 3.89
C ALA A 89 5.91 14.69 5.20
N GLY A 90 7.14 14.19 5.31
CA GLY A 90 7.74 13.64 6.52
C GLY A 90 9.25 13.89 6.56
N HIS A 91 9.71 14.96 5.91
CA HIS A 91 11.08 15.45 6.02
C HIS A 91 11.13 16.51 7.12
N SER A 92 11.26 16.05 8.36
CA SER A 92 11.76 16.85 9.48
C SER A 92 12.68 15.96 10.30
#